data_AF-A0A9C8XGC0-F1
#
_entry.id   AF-A0A9C8XGC0-F1
#
_cell.length_a   1.000
_cell.length_b   1.000
_cell.length_c   1.000
_cell.angle_alpha   90.00
_cell.angle_beta   90.00
_cell.angle_gamma   90.00
#
_symmetry.space_group_name_H-M   'P 1'
#
loop_
_entity.id
_entity.type
_entity.pdbx_description
1 polymer ?
#
loop_
_entity_poly.entity_id
_entity_poly.type
_entity_poly.pdbx_seq_one_letter_code
_entity_poly.pdbx_strand_id
1 'polypeptide(L)'
;MKTRTGRLMLSMGAALLLVTGSVTAGKASSEDASRVRQLMQQQAGMMTPELQAKVKDLSPDTKRLLMQILSSHDRYSDRVTLRQVMHEVLSDYQSMVAGVMTDNPEQAADSAIRIANHRIPVGGLLPYLGIENINDERLAVLESFNDSVEGNARKLAAVAGKGDMTAASRLVGDIAAGCVGCHAVFRGQPGVSAYLKK
;
A
#
# COMPACT_ATOMS: atom_id res chain seq x y z
N MET A 1 -47.81 0.03 62.58
CA MET A 1 -47.46 -0.37 61.21
C MET A 1 -46.16 0.31 60.81
N LYS A 2 -45.12 -0.50 60.58
CA LYS A 2 -43.86 -0.27 59.81
C LYS A 2 -43.24 1.16 59.83
N THR A 3 -42.21 1.41 60.65
CA THR A 3 -40.73 1.30 60.37
C THR A 3 -40.19 2.43 59.48
N ARG A 4 -39.42 3.38 60.06
CA ARG A 4 -37.93 3.44 60.13
C ARG A 4 -37.31 4.15 58.90
N THR A 5 -36.78 5.38 59.07
CA THR A 5 -35.36 5.76 59.35
C THR A 5 -34.46 5.91 58.12
N GLY A 6 -33.66 6.98 58.11
CA GLY A 6 -32.38 7.07 57.39
C GLY A 6 -32.29 8.26 56.44
N ARG A 7 -31.95 9.47 56.90
CA ARG A 7 -30.59 10.05 56.80
C ARG A 7 -29.91 9.79 55.44
N LEU A 8 -30.01 10.77 54.55
CA LEU A 8 -29.12 10.92 53.40
C LEU A 8 -27.90 11.72 53.88
N MET A 9 -26.76 11.05 54.01
CA MET A 9 -25.47 11.68 54.30
C MET A 9 -24.45 11.20 53.26
N LEU A 10 -23.73 12.17 52.69
CA LEU A 10 -22.35 12.12 52.20
C LEU A 10 -21.97 11.05 51.15
N SER A 11 -21.43 11.49 50.01
CA SER A 11 -19.97 11.59 49.75
C SER A 11 -19.56 11.45 48.27
N MET A 12 -18.65 12.36 47.87
CA MET A 12 -17.45 12.20 47.01
C MET A 12 -17.42 11.21 45.83
N GLY A 13 -16.90 11.69 44.69
CA GLY A 13 -16.30 10.83 43.67
C GLY A 13 -15.82 11.58 42.44
N ALA A 14 -14.57 12.05 42.47
CA ALA A 14 -13.84 12.57 41.31
C ALA A 14 -13.59 11.49 40.24
N ALA A 15 -13.49 11.87 38.97
CA ALA A 15 -12.33 11.60 38.09
C ALA A 15 -12.69 11.70 36.59
N LEU A 16 -12.14 12.76 35.99
CA LEU A 16 -11.49 12.82 34.69
C LEU A 16 -11.21 11.47 34.01
N LEU A 17 -11.61 11.31 32.75
CA LEU A 17 -10.87 10.55 31.72
C LEU A 17 -11.35 10.98 30.33
N LEU A 18 -10.71 12.03 29.80
CA LEU A 18 -10.67 12.29 28.37
C LEU A 18 -9.91 11.12 27.71
N VAL A 19 -10.62 10.30 26.94
CA VAL A 19 -9.99 9.39 25.98
C VAL A 19 -9.68 10.20 24.72
N THR A 20 -8.58 10.96 24.75
CA THR A 20 -7.93 11.41 23.52
C THR A 20 -7.12 10.23 22.99
N GLY A 21 -7.75 9.42 22.14
CA GLY A 21 -7.04 8.45 21.31
C GLY A 21 -6.19 9.20 20.31
N SER A 22 -4.95 9.51 20.69
CA SER A 22 -3.92 9.97 19.76
C SER A 22 -3.62 8.83 18.80
N VAL A 23 -4.16 8.92 17.59
CA VAL A 23 -3.68 8.16 16.43
C VAL A 23 -2.26 8.63 16.18
N THR A 24 -1.27 7.90 16.70
CA THR A 24 0.13 8.13 16.34
C THR A 24 0.31 7.68 14.89
N ALA A 25 0.28 8.63 13.96
CA ALA A 25 0.94 8.47 12.67
C ALA A 25 2.44 8.26 12.98
N GLY A 26 2.89 7.01 12.99
CA GLY A 26 4.26 6.65 13.34
C GLY A 26 5.24 7.33 12.39
N LYS A 27 6.13 8.18 12.91
CA LYS A 27 7.34 8.57 12.19
C LYS A 27 8.16 7.31 11.94
N ALA A 28 8.49 7.02 10.68
CA ALA A 28 9.40 5.94 10.31
C ALA A 28 10.67 6.00 11.17
N SER A 29 11.05 4.88 11.78
CA SER A 29 12.20 4.82 12.66
C SER A 29 13.51 4.97 11.87
N SER A 30 14.61 5.32 12.55
CA SER A 30 15.93 5.36 11.92
C SER A 30 16.36 3.99 11.36
N GLU A 31 15.85 2.91 11.96
CA GLU A 31 16.06 1.52 11.53
C GLU A 31 15.31 1.24 10.22
N ASP A 32 14.05 1.67 10.09
CA ASP A 32 13.27 1.52 8.86
C ASP A 32 13.93 2.24 7.68
N ALA A 33 14.43 3.46 7.91
CA ALA A 33 15.16 4.22 6.90
C ALA A 33 16.47 3.53 6.48
N SER A 34 17.16 2.87 7.41
CA SER A 34 18.38 2.12 7.10
C SER A 34 18.09 0.88 6.26
N ARG A 35 17.01 0.15 6.58
CA ARG A 35 16.56 -1.04 5.87
C ARG A 35 16.13 -0.72 4.44
N VAL A 36 15.34 0.33 4.25
CA VAL A 36 14.91 0.78 2.91
C VAL A 36 16.12 1.16 2.05
N ARG A 37 17.12 1.87 2.61
CA ARG A 37 18.36 2.19 1.88
C ARG A 37 19.13 0.93 1.47
N GLN A 38 19.25 -0.06 2.35
CA GLN A 38 19.93 -1.33 2.02
C GLN A 38 19.19 -2.08 0.91
N LEU A 39 17.86 -2.14 0.98
CA LEU A 39 17.03 -2.77 -0.06
C LEU A 39 17.21 -2.08 -1.43
N MET A 40 17.23 -0.74 -1.47
CA MET A 40 17.49 -0.02 -2.71
C MET A 40 18.88 -0.32 -3.28
N GLN A 41 19.90 -0.39 -2.43
CA GLN A 41 21.25 -0.73 -2.88
C GLN A 41 21.31 -2.16 -3.44
N GLN A 42 20.65 -3.10 -2.78
CA GLN A 42 20.53 -4.48 -3.25
C GLN A 42 19.79 -4.54 -4.61
N GLN A 43 18.67 -3.85 -4.75
CA GLN A 43 17.91 -3.77 -6.00
C GLN A 43 18.73 -3.14 -7.12
N ALA A 44 19.43 -2.03 -6.85
CA ALA A 44 20.33 -1.39 -7.79
C ALA A 44 21.45 -2.33 -8.23
N GLY A 45 21.96 -3.17 -7.32
CA GLY A 45 22.95 -4.21 -7.62
C GLY A 45 22.47 -5.22 -8.68
N MET A 46 21.18 -5.51 -8.73
CA MET A 46 20.56 -6.46 -9.68
C MET A 46 20.24 -5.84 -11.05
N MET A 47 20.24 -4.51 -11.18
CA MET A 47 19.94 -3.82 -12.44
C MET A 47 21.08 -3.94 -13.44
N THR A 48 20.77 -3.98 -14.75
CA THR A 48 21.77 -3.86 -15.82
C THR A 48 22.50 -2.51 -15.77
N PRO A 49 23.72 -2.38 -16.33
CA PRO A 49 24.44 -1.10 -16.36
C PRO A 49 23.66 0.04 -17.01
N GLU A 50 22.89 -0.26 -18.06
CA GLU A 50 22.02 0.70 -18.75
C GLU A 50 20.94 1.26 -17.81
N LEU A 51 20.22 0.39 -17.09
CA LEU A 51 19.21 0.82 -16.13
C LEU A 51 19.84 1.56 -14.96
N GLN A 52 21.01 1.12 -14.47
CA GLN A 52 21.73 1.84 -13.42
C GLN A 52 22.09 3.27 -13.82
N ALA A 53 22.50 3.49 -15.08
CA ALA A 53 22.80 4.83 -15.59
C ALA A 53 21.55 5.72 -15.57
N LYS A 54 20.42 5.23 -16.10
CA LYS A 54 19.13 5.95 -16.06
C LYS A 54 18.69 6.29 -14.62
N VAL A 55 18.81 5.35 -13.69
CA VAL A 55 18.46 5.57 -12.28
C VAL A 55 19.39 6.61 -11.61
N LYS A 56 20.67 6.62 -11.97
CA LYS A 56 21.62 7.63 -11.48
C LYS A 56 21.25 9.03 -11.97
N ASP A 57 20.77 9.15 -13.20
CA ASP A 57 20.39 10.42 -13.83
C ASP A 57 19.07 11.01 -13.29
N LEU A 58 18.25 10.23 -12.58
CA LEU A 58 17.02 10.73 -11.95
C LEU A 58 17.28 11.85 -10.95
N SER A 59 16.37 12.82 -10.90
CA SER A 59 16.41 13.90 -9.93
C SER A 59 16.37 13.38 -8.48
N PRO A 60 16.87 14.17 -7.51
CA PRO A 60 16.72 13.86 -6.08
C PRO A 60 15.25 13.68 -5.66
N ASP A 61 14.33 14.39 -6.29
CA ASP A 61 12.91 14.39 -5.97
C ASP A 61 12.26 13.06 -6.39
N THR A 62 12.51 12.61 -7.62
CA THR A 62 12.08 11.29 -8.08
C THR A 62 12.68 10.17 -7.23
N LYS A 63 13.95 10.26 -6.85
CA LYS A 63 14.58 9.28 -5.95
C LYS A 63 13.89 9.24 -4.58
N ARG A 64 13.45 10.39 -4.04
CA ARG A 64 12.66 10.45 -2.78
C ARG A 64 11.28 9.84 -2.94
N LEU A 65 10.59 10.10 -4.06
CA LEU A 65 9.32 9.46 -4.36
C LEU A 65 9.46 7.93 -4.40
N LEU A 66 10.46 7.42 -5.10
CA LEU A 66 10.72 5.98 -5.16
C LEU A 66 11.04 5.38 -3.79
N MET A 67 11.78 6.10 -2.94
CA MET A 67 12.01 5.70 -1.54
C MET A 67 10.71 5.61 -0.76
N GLN A 68 9.83 6.61 -0.90
CA GLN A 68 8.55 6.65 -0.21
C GLN A 68 7.66 5.47 -0.61
N ILE A 69 7.53 5.19 -1.91
CA ILE A 69 6.79 4.03 -2.44
C ILE A 69 7.41 2.73 -1.92
N LEU A 70 8.73 2.58 -1.95
CA LEU A 70 9.37 1.36 -1.46
C LEU A 70 9.16 1.15 0.05
N SER A 71 9.09 2.24 0.81
CA SER A 71 8.88 2.21 2.26
C SER A 71 7.45 1.91 2.70
N SER A 72 6.46 2.07 1.81
CA SER A 72 5.05 1.71 2.10
C SER A 72 4.80 0.19 2.08
N HIS A 73 5.83 -0.59 1.71
CA HIS A 73 5.79 -2.03 1.56
C HIS A 73 6.73 -2.70 2.56
N ASP A 74 6.31 -3.83 3.14
CA ASP A 74 7.16 -4.65 4.01
C ASP A 74 7.40 -6.07 3.46
N ARG A 75 6.66 -6.46 2.41
CA ARG A 75 6.75 -7.75 1.73
C ARG A 75 7.65 -7.65 0.51
N TYR A 76 8.89 -8.10 0.63
CA TYR A 76 9.85 -8.16 -0.47
C TYR A 76 10.12 -9.59 -0.91
N SER A 77 10.38 -9.82 -2.19
CA SER A 77 10.78 -11.13 -2.70
C SER A 77 12.09 -11.09 -3.46
N ASP A 78 12.89 -12.12 -3.25
CA ASP A 78 14.11 -12.44 -3.97
C ASP A 78 13.85 -13.29 -5.23
N ARG A 79 12.61 -13.72 -5.47
CA ARG A 79 12.28 -14.72 -6.50
C ARG A 79 11.09 -14.36 -7.38
N VAL A 80 10.05 -13.71 -6.84
CA VAL A 80 8.84 -13.43 -7.62
C VAL A 80 9.06 -12.22 -8.52
N THR A 81 8.77 -12.39 -9.81
CA THR A 81 8.74 -11.32 -10.81
C THR A 81 7.48 -10.48 -10.69
N LEU A 82 7.45 -9.33 -11.37
CA LEU A 82 6.25 -8.49 -11.41
C LEU A 82 5.02 -9.25 -11.95
N ARG A 83 5.18 -10.21 -12.86
CA ARG A 83 4.04 -11.02 -13.35
C ARG A 83 3.39 -11.81 -12.22
N GLN A 84 4.18 -12.45 -11.37
CA GLN A 84 3.65 -13.22 -10.24
C GLN A 84 3.00 -12.30 -9.21
N VAL A 85 3.64 -11.16 -8.89
CA VAL A 85 3.03 -10.13 -8.04
C VAL A 85 1.68 -9.67 -8.60
N MET A 86 1.60 -9.38 -9.90
CA MET A 86 0.34 -8.94 -10.52
C MET A 86 -0.72 -10.04 -10.57
N HIS A 87 -0.35 -11.32 -10.60
CA HIS A 87 -1.30 -12.42 -10.41
C HIS A 87 -1.83 -12.50 -8.98
N GLU A 88 -0.97 -12.29 -7.97
CA GLU A 88 -1.40 -12.20 -6.56
C GLU A 88 -2.39 -11.03 -6.40
N VAL A 89 -2.03 -9.84 -6.89
CA VAL A 89 -2.88 -8.64 -6.85
C VAL A 89 -4.21 -8.85 -7.57
N LEU A 90 -4.21 -9.51 -8.75
CA LEU A 90 -5.44 -9.83 -9.47
C LEU A 90 -6.34 -10.78 -8.66
N SER A 91 -5.77 -11.82 -8.05
CA SER A 91 -6.51 -12.75 -7.21
C SER A 91 -7.16 -12.03 -6.01
N ASP A 92 -6.42 -11.13 -5.37
CA ASP A 92 -6.94 -10.33 -4.26
C ASP A 92 -8.00 -9.32 -4.72
N TYR A 93 -7.84 -8.71 -5.89
CA TYR A 93 -8.87 -7.87 -6.50
C TYR A 93 -10.16 -8.64 -6.77
N GLN A 94 -10.08 -9.84 -7.36
CA GLN A 94 -11.24 -10.69 -7.61
C GLN A 94 -11.94 -11.11 -6.30
N SER A 95 -11.16 -11.48 -5.28
CA SER A 95 -11.69 -11.81 -3.95
C SER A 95 -12.34 -10.61 -3.27
N MET A 96 -11.74 -9.42 -3.38
CA MET A 96 -12.29 -8.17 -2.87
C MET A 96 -13.65 -7.86 -3.51
N VAL A 97 -13.75 -7.93 -4.83
CA VAL A 97 -15.01 -7.70 -5.56
C VAL A 97 -16.06 -8.73 -5.17
N ALA A 98 -15.70 -10.01 -5.06
CA ALA A 98 -16.61 -11.05 -4.59
C ALA A 98 -17.14 -10.75 -3.18
N GLY A 99 -16.27 -10.30 -2.26
CA GLY A 99 -16.65 -9.87 -0.93
C GLY A 99 -17.64 -8.70 -0.95
N VAL A 100 -17.39 -7.69 -1.79
CA VAL A 100 -18.33 -6.57 -1.97
C VAL A 100 -19.68 -7.03 -2.53
N MET A 101 -19.68 -7.88 -3.57
CA MET A 101 -20.92 -8.32 -4.23
C MET A 101 -21.77 -9.26 -3.38
N THR A 102 -21.18 -9.89 -2.37
CA THR A 102 -21.86 -10.83 -1.47
C THR A 102 -22.12 -10.25 -0.08
N ASP A 103 -21.87 -8.95 0.10
CA ASP A 103 -22.00 -8.25 1.38
C ASP A 103 -21.17 -8.91 2.50
N ASN A 104 -19.96 -9.37 2.15
CA ASN A 104 -19.00 -10.00 3.06
C ASN A 104 -17.87 -8.99 3.42
N PRO A 105 -18.00 -8.26 4.55
CA PRO A 105 -17.06 -7.21 4.93
C PRO A 105 -15.66 -7.74 5.26
N GLU A 106 -15.56 -8.90 5.90
CA GLU A 106 -14.26 -9.50 6.27
C GLU A 106 -13.46 -9.85 5.01
N GLN A 107 -14.08 -10.55 4.05
CA GLN A 107 -13.43 -10.90 2.80
C GLN A 107 -13.00 -9.66 2.00
N ALA A 108 -13.87 -8.66 1.91
CA ALA A 108 -13.58 -7.43 1.18
C ALA A 108 -12.42 -6.66 1.82
N ALA A 109 -12.42 -6.51 3.14
CA ALA A 109 -11.39 -5.78 3.86
C ALA A 109 -10.03 -6.48 3.79
N ASP A 110 -9.99 -7.78 4.07
CA ASP A 110 -8.74 -8.55 4.06
C ASP A 110 -8.11 -8.56 2.66
N SER A 111 -8.93 -8.77 1.62
CA SER A 111 -8.43 -8.79 0.24
C SER A 111 -7.92 -7.43 -0.19
N ALA A 112 -8.60 -6.33 0.17
CA ALA A 112 -8.15 -4.99 -0.16
C ALA A 112 -6.86 -4.59 0.58
N ILE A 113 -6.67 -5.02 1.84
CA ILE A 113 -5.37 -4.83 2.51
C ILE A 113 -4.26 -5.63 1.82
N ARG A 114 -4.54 -6.84 1.32
CA ARG A 114 -3.53 -7.62 0.57
C ARG A 114 -3.17 -6.99 -0.77
N ILE A 115 -4.11 -6.32 -1.45
CA ILE A 115 -3.79 -5.46 -2.61
C ILE A 115 -2.84 -4.33 -2.19
N ALA A 116 -3.19 -3.58 -1.14
CA ALA A 116 -2.42 -2.44 -0.69
C ALA A 116 -1.07 -2.79 -0.06
N ASN A 117 -0.88 -4.05 0.35
CA ASN A 117 0.36 -4.58 0.86
C ASN A 117 0.78 -5.80 0.03
N HIS A 118 0.80 -5.66 -1.29
CA HIS A 118 1.31 -6.71 -2.17
C HIS A 118 2.83 -6.85 -2.03
N ARG A 119 3.41 -7.90 -2.62
CA ARG A 119 4.86 -8.08 -2.62
C ARG A 119 5.55 -7.09 -3.59
N ILE A 120 6.75 -6.66 -3.25
CA ILE A 120 7.68 -6.03 -4.19
C ILE A 120 8.42 -7.12 -4.96
N PRO A 121 8.48 -7.08 -6.31
CA PRO A 121 9.13 -8.10 -7.11
C PRO A 121 10.65 -8.07 -6.96
N VAL A 122 11.30 -9.16 -7.37
CA VAL A 122 12.76 -9.28 -7.43
C VAL A 122 13.36 -8.15 -8.25
N GLY A 123 14.35 -7.47 -7.66
CA GLY A 123 15.02 -6.29 -8.23
C GLY A 123 14.21 -4.99 -8.16
N GLY A 124 13.05 -4.99 -7.50
CA GLY A 124 12.19 -3.81 -7.38
C GLY A 124 11.34 -3.54 -8.63
N LEU A 125 10.63 -2.42 -8.64
CA LEU A 125 9.67 -2.10 -9.71
C LEU A 125 10.35 -1.68 -11.03
N LEU A 126 11.38 -0.85 -10.96
CA LEU A 126 11.98 -0.18 -12.13
C LEU A 126 12.40 -1.10 -13.28
N PRO A 127 12.99 -2.30 -13.04
CA PRO A 127 13.35 -3.20 -14.12
C PRO A 127 12.18 -3.66 -14.99
N TYR A 128 10.94 -3.49 -14.55
CA TYR A 128 9.75 -3.97 -15.26
C TYR A 128 8.97 -2.87 -15.98
N LEU A 129 9.38 -1.59 -15.86
CA LEU A 129 8.63 -0.45 -16.41
C LEU A 129 8.97 -0.09 -17.86
N GLY A 130 9.99 -0.73 -18.46
CA GLY A 130 10.57 -0.28 -19.73
C GLY A 130 11.58 0.84 -19.52
N ILE A 131 12.68 0.85 -20.29
CA ILE A 131 13.79 1.78 -20.08
C ILE A 131 13.41 3.22 -20.46
N GLU A 132 12.51 3.36 -21.42
CA GLU A 132 11.93 4.61 -21.90
C GLU A 132 11.14 5.35 -20.80
N ASN A 133 10.65 4.61 -19.80
CA ASN A 133 9.88 5.14 -18.69
C ASN A 133 10.74 5.49 -17.47
N ILE A 134 12.06 5.28 -17.53
CA ILE A 134 12.98 5.61 -16.43
C ILE A 134 13.48 7.05 -16.61
N ASN A 135 12.62 8.00 -16.31
CA ASN A 135 12.91 9.43 -16.28
C ASN A 135 11.97 10.15 -15.29
N ASP A 136 12.28 11.40 -14.94
CA ASP A 136 11.55 12.15 -13.92
C ASP A 136 10.06 12.36 -14.28
N GLU A 137 9.75 12.74 -15.52
CA GLU A 137 8.39 13.00 -15.97
C GLU A 137 7.51 11.75 -15.87
N ARG A 138 8.01 10.62 -16.36
CA ARG A 138 7.30 9.34 -16.36
C ARG A 138 7.16 8.76 -14.97
N LEU A 139 8.16 8.90 -14.10
CA LEU A 139 8.09 8.34 -12.75
C LEU A 139 7.28 9.20 -11.78
N ALA A 140 7.12 10.51 -12.04
CA ALA A 140 6.30 11.39 -11.21
C ALA A 140 4.83 10.93 -11.12
N VAL A 141 4.30 10.26 -12.15
CA VAL A 141 2.90 9.76 -12.11
C VAL A 141 2.71 8.52 -11.24
N LEU A 142 3.79 7.88 -10.76
CA LEU A 142 3.68 6.70 -9.90
C LEU A 142 2.96 6.98 -8.59
N GLU A 143 3.13 8.17 -8.00
CA GLU A 143 2.44 8.55 -6.76
C GLU A 143 0.93 8.49 -6.94
N SER A 144 0.43 9.12 -8.01
CA SER A 144 -1.00 9.14 -8.35
C SER A 144 -1.54 7.74 -8.59
N PHE A 145 -0.78 6.89 -9.30
CA PHE A 145 -1.21 5.50 -9.50
C PHE A 145 -1.21 4.68 -8.20
N ASN A 146 -0.19 4.86 -7.34
CA ASN A 146 -0.10 4.22 -6.04
C ASN A 146 -1.32 4.57 -5.18
N ASP A 147 -1.67 5.86 -5.10
CA ASP A 147 -2.84 6.32 -4.36
C ASP A 147 -4.16 5.82 -4.96
N SER A 148 -4.25 5.78 -6.30
CA SER A 148 -5.46 5.33 -6.99
C SER A 148 -5.77 3.84 -6.75
N VAL A 149 -4.74 3.00 -6.56
CA VAL A 149 -4.88 1.56 -6.33
C VAL A 149 -4.75 1.23 -4.85
N GLU A 150 -3.55 1.38 -4.27
CA GLU A 150 -3.27 1.02 -2.88
C GLU A 150 -3.98 1.93 -1.90
N GLY A 151 -4.00 3.24 -2.17
CA GLY A 151 -4.67 4.22 -1.31
C GLY A 151 -6.16 3.95 -1.22
N ASN A 152 -6.83 3.72 -2.35
CA ASN A 152 -8.25 3.36 -2.38
C ASN A 152 -8.52 1.95 -1.83
N ALA A 153 -7.62 0.99 -2.01
CA ALA A 153 -7.76 -0.32 -1.39
C ALA A 153 -7.69 -0.24 0.15
N ARG A 154 -6.80 0.59 0.73
CA ARG A 154 -6.78 0.87 2.18
C ARG A 154 -8.07 1.53 2.66
N LYS A 155 -8.61 2.49 1.89
CA LYS A 155 -9.90 3.12 2.21
C LYS A 155 -11.03 2.10 2.18
N LEU A 156 -11.06 1.23 1.17
CA LEU A 156 -12.06 0.17 1.02
C LEU A 156 -12.02 -0.76 2.23
N ALA A 157 -10.83 -1.22 2.60
CA ALA A 157 -10.68 -2.04 3.79
C ALA A 157 -11.16 -1.34 5.08
N ALA A 158 -10.85 -0.06 5.23
CA ALA A 158 -11.24 0.70 6.42
C ALA A 158 -12.77 0.88 6.55
N VAL A 159 -13.50 1.04 5.43
CA VAL A 159 -14.97 1.17 5.46
C VAL A 159 -15.66 -0.19 5.51
N ALA A 160 -15.16 -1.20 4.79
CA ALA A 160 -15.65 -2.57 4.87
C ALA A 160 -15.47 -3.16 6.28
N GLY A 161 -14.32 -2.90 6.94
CA GLY A 161 -14.09 -3.31 8.33
C GLY A 161 -15.01 -2.65 9.35
N LYS A 162 -15.75 -1.60 8.96
CA LYS A 162 -16.83 -0.98 9.77
C LYS A 162 -18.23 -1.46 9.36
N GLY A 163 -18.32 -2.38 8.40
CA GLY A 163 -19.58 -2.87 7.84
C GLY A 163 -20.23 -1.94 6.79
N ASP A 164 -19.57 -0.85 6.38
CA ASP A 164 -20.12 0.06 5.37
C ASP A 164 -19.79 -0.43 3.95
N MET A 165 -20.52 -1.46 3.52
CA MET A 165 -20.33 -2.08 2.21
C MET A 165 -20.83 -1.21 1.05
N THR A 166 -21.73 -0.27 1.33
CA THR A 166 -22.14 0.74 0.33
C THR A 166 -20.97 1.68 0.02
N ALA A 167 -20.27 2.20 1.03
CA ALA A 167 -19.06 2.98 0.80
C ALA A 167 -17.94 2.14 0.16
N ALA A 168 -17.76 0.88 0.58
CA ALA A 168 -16.78 -0.02 0.00
C ALA A 168 -16.99 -0.20 -1.51
N SER A 169 -18.23 -0.44 -1.94
CA SER A 169 -18.58 -0.66 -3.35
C SER A 169 -18.21 0.51 -4.27
N ARG A 170 -18.33 1.76 -3.77
CA ARG A 170 -17.99 2.96 -4.55
C ARG A 170 -16.51 3.05 -4.90
N LEU A 171 -15.64 2.46 -4.08
CA LEU A 171 -14.19 2.50 -4.27
C LEU A 171 -13.69 1.44 -5.27
N VAL A 172 -14.51 0.43 -5.60
CA VAL A 172 -14.12 -0.63 -6.55
C VAL A 172 -13.80 -0.05 -7.93
N GLY A 173 -14.59 0.92 -8.40
CA GLY A 173 -14.40 1.59 -9.68
C GLY A 173 -13.09 2.37 -9.75
N ASP A 174 -12.76 3.11 -8.69
CA ASP A 174 -11.53 3.89 -8.62
C ASP A 174 -10.28 3.00 -8.64
N ILE A 175 -10.30 1.89 -7.88
CA ILE A 175 -9.22 0.90 -7.88
C ILE A 175 -9.05 0.30 -9.29
N ALA A 176 -10.15 -0.08 -9.93
CA ALA A 176 -10.12 -0.65 -11.28
C ALA A 176 -9.53 0.33 -12.31
N ALA A 177 -9.96 1.60 -12.25
CA ALA A 177 -9.44 2.65 -13.10
C ALA A 177 -7.94 2.87 -12.89
N GLY A 178 -7.48 2.86 -11.63
CA GLY A 178 -6.06 2.93 -11.28
C GLY A 178 -5.23 1.79 -11.87
N CYS A 179 -5.72 0.55 -11.76
CA CYS A 179 -5.07 -0.62 -12.35
C CYS A 179 -4.89 -0.47 -13.86
N VAL A 180 -5.93 -0.04 -14.58
CA VAL A 180 -5.86 0.15 -16.04
C VAL A 180 -4.97 1.34 -16.41
N GLY A 181 -5.02 2.45 -15.65
CA GLY A 181 -4.19 3.63 -15.87
C GLY A 181 -2.69 3.33 -15.77
N CYS A 182 -2.28 2.64 -14.70
CA CYS A 182 -0.89 2.20 -14.54
C CYS A 182 -0.46 1.28 -15.68
N HIS A 183 -1.32 0.33 -16.07
CA HIS A 183 -1.02 -0.57 -17.19
C HIS A 183 -0.87 0.15 -18.52
N ALA A 184 -1.67 1.20 -18.78
CA ALA A 184 -1.58 1.95 -20.02
C ALA A 184 -0.23 2.68 -20.19
N VAL A 185 0.42 3.04 -19.10
CA VAL A 185 1.71 3.76 -19.12
C VAL A 185 2.90 2.81 -19.05
N PHE A 186 2.85 1.82 -18.15
CA PHE A 186 4.04 1.07 -17.76
C PHE A 186 4.03 -0.40 -18.15
N ARG A 187 2.92 -0.95 -18.66
CA ARG A 187 2.85 -2.38 -18.95
C ARG A 187 3.67 -2.71 -20.20
N GLY A 188 4.89 -3.19 -19.97
CA GLY A 188 5.69 -3.87 -20.97
C GLY A 188 5.28 -5.34 -21.19
N GLN A 189 6.20 -6.15 -21.72
CA GLN A 189 6.00 -7.59 -21.84
C GLN A 189 5.89 -8.24 -20.45
N PRO A 190 4.79 -8.96 -20.12
CA PRO A 190 4.62 -9.51 -18.79
C PRO A 190 5.77 -10.44 -18.39
N GLY A 191 6.30 -10.33 -17.17
CA GLY A 191 7.11 -11.37 -16.50
C GLY A 191 8.52 -11.61 -17.01
N VAL A 192 9.01 -10.79 -17.95
CA VAL A 192 10.41 -10.80 -18.36
C VAL A 192 10.93 -9.37 -18.24
N SER A 193 11.91 -9.15 -17.38
CA SER A 193 12.69 -7.91 -17.39
C SER A 193 13.95 -8.13 -18.20
N ALA A 194 14.16 -7.33 -19.24
CA ALA A 194 15.44 -7.26 -19.94
C ALA A 194 16.52 -6.51 -19.13
N TYR A 195 16.14 -5.93 -17.99
CA TYR A 195 16.95 -4.98 -17.21
C TYR A 195 17.35 -5.53 -15.82
N LEU A 196 17.10 -6.82 -15.56
CA LEU A 196 17.70 -7.58 -14.47
C LEU A 196 18.92 -8.34 -14.97
N LYS A 197 20.00 -8.32 -14.17
CA LYS A 197 21.15 -9.22 -14.35
C LYS A 197 20.68 -10.66 -14.14
N LYS A 198 21.14 -11.56 -15.02
CA LYS A 198 20.91 -13.00 -14.91
C LYS A 198 21.89 -13.62 -13.93
#